data_AF-A0A2W4SAB6-F1
#
_entry.id   AF-A0A2W4SAB6-F1
#
_cell.length_a   1.000
_cell.length_b   1.000
_cell.length_c   1.000
_cell.angle_alpha   90.00
_cell.angle_beta   90.00
_cell.angle_gamma   90.00
#
_symmetry.space_group_name_H-M   'P 1'
#
loop_
_entity.id
_entity.type
_entity.pdbx_description
1 polymer ?
#
loop_
_entity_poly.entity_id
_entity_poly.type
_entity_poly.pdbx_seq_one_letter_code
_entity_poly.pdbx_strand_id
1 'polypeptide(L)'
;MQRGTTLGVLILAAALAACNGFPDLVPAEEARTRPPEPLVEQTARVLPEPPAGLPAEISGVAGRTWVIAARDQRLPASALRPAGLAVAGREVYVLTWDEPPYERLFVPSRPGVYVEYRELWQ
;
A
#
# COMPACT_ATOMS: atom_id res chain seq x y z
N MET A 1 9.42 31.70 -40.92
CA MET A 1 9.53 31.32 -39.50
C MET A 1 9.28 29.81 -39.38
N GLN A 2 10.31 28.96 -39.42
CA GLN A 2 10.13 27.49 -39.36
C GLN A 2 11.43 26.75 -39.01
N ARG A 3 12.20 27.27 -38.05
CA ARG A 3 13.48 26.66 -37.60
C ARG A 3 13.51 26.27 -36.11
N GLY A 4 12.44 26.53 -35.35
CA GLY A 4 12.41 26.32 -33.90
C GLY A 4 11.78 25.00 -33.44
N THR A 5 10.96 24.34 -34.27
CA THR A 5 10.15 23.19 -33.86
C THR A 5 10.88 21.85 -33.95
N THR A 6 11.76 21.67 -34.93
CA THR A 6 12.47 20.40 -35.15
C THR A 6 13.52 20.10 -34.08
N LEU A 7 14.20 21.12 -33.54
CA LEU A 7 15.22 20.94 -32.51
C LEU A 7 14.61 20.54 -31.16
N GLY A 8 13.46 21.14 -30.80
CA GLY A 8 12.76 20.84 -29.55
C GLY A 8 12.20 19.41 -29.50
N VAL A 9 11.71 18.89 -30.63
CA VAL A 9 11.20 17.52 -30.73
C VAL A 9 12.33 16.49 -30.58
N LEU A 10 13.52 16.76 -31.15
CA LEU A 10 14.67 15.86 -31.02
C LEU A 10 15.20 15.78 -29.58
N ILE A 11 15.23 16.91 -28.85
CA ILE A 11 15.65 16.94 -27.44
C ILE A 11 14.64 16.21 -26.55
N LEU A 12 13.33 16.38 -26.81
CA LEU A 12 12.29 15.71 -26.05
C LEU A 12 12.29 14.20 -26.28
N ALA A 13 12.50 13.75 -27.53
CA ALA A 13 12.61 12.33 -27.86
C ALA A 13 13.85 11.68 -27.22
N ALA A 14 15.00 12.38 -27.20
CA ALA A 14 16.20 11.90 -26.53
C ALA A 14 16.03 11.80 -25.01
N ALA A 15 15.34 12.77 -24.39
CA ALA A 15 15.03 12.75 -22.96
C ALA A 15 14.04 11.61 -22.59
N LEU A 16 13.04 11.35 -23.42
CA LEU A 16 12.08 10.25 -23.23
C LEU A 16 12.73 8.86 -23.43
N ALA A 17 13.70 8.74 -24.34
CA ALA A 17 14.46 7.51 -24.53
C ALA A 17 15.41 7.24 -23.35
N ALA A 18 16.02 8.28 -22.77
CA ALA A 18 16.87 8.14 -21.58
C ALA A 18 16.09 7.89 -20.28
N CYS A 19 14.80 8.28 -20.22
CA CYS A 19 13.92 7.98 -19.08
C CYS A 19 13.41 6.53 -19.07
N ASN A 20 13.37 5.87 -20.23
CA ASN A 20 13.09 4.44 -20.34
C ASN A 20 14.41 3.68 -20.48
N GLY A 21 15.19 3.64 -19.40
CA GLY A 21 16.28 2.68 -19.29
C GLY A 21 15.69 1.28 -19.35
N PHE A 22 15.55 0.72 -20.54
CA PHE A 22 15.23 -0.68 -20.72
C PHE A 22 16.38 -1.47 -20.10
N PRO A 23 16.12 -2.40 -19.16
CA PRO A 23 17.15 -3.31 -18.72
C PRO A 23 17.69 -4.07 -19.94
N ASP A 24 18.98 -4.42 -19.91
CA ASP A 24 19.65 -5.16 -20.98
C ASP A 24 18.73 -6.27 -21.52
N LEU A 25 18.42 -6.18 -22.82
CA LEU A 25 17.49 -7.09 -23.46
C LEU A 25 18.11 -8.49 -23.47
N VAL A 26 17.70 -9.32 -22.51
CA VAL A 26 18.11 -10.73 -22.44
C VAL A 26 17.48 -11.48 -23.63
N PRO A 27 18.26 -12.26 -24.41
CA PRO A 27 17.71 -13.11 -25.46
C PRO A 27 16.57 -14.00 -24.95
N ALA A 28 15.53 -14.19 -25.76
CA ALA A 28 14.31 -14.90 -25.37
C ALA A 28 14.61 -16.33 -24.90
N GLU A 29 15.63 -16.97 -25.45
CA GLU A 29 16.11 -18.29 -25.08
C GLU A 29 16.67 -18.34 -23.65
N GLU A 30 17.44 -17.32 -23.23
CA GLU A 30 17.94 -17.20 -21.86
C GLU A 30 16.84 -16.82 -20.86
N ALA A 31 15.92 -15.94 -21.25
CA ALA A 31 14.80 -15.54 -20.40
C ALA A 31 13.86 -16.71 -20.06
N ARG A 32 13.73 -17.69 -20.95
CA ARG A 32 12.89 -18.89 -20.73
C ARG A 32 13.47 -19.85 -19.69
N THR A 33 14.79 -19.91 -19.56
CA THR A 33 15.49 -20.86 -18.69
C THR A 33 15.97 -20.22 -17.39
N ARG A 34 16.03 -18.88 -17.33
CA ARG A 34 16.42 -18.15 -16.13
C ARG A 34 15.32 -18.28 -15.07
N PRO A 35 15.64 -18.70 -13.84
CA PRO A 35 14.71 -18.58 -12.72
C PRO A 35 14.26 -17.12 -12.59
N PRO A 36 12.95 -16.84 -12.45
CA PRO A 36 12.49 -15.47 -12.30
C PRO A 36 13.15 -14.86 -11.07
N GLU A 37 13.84 -13.74 -11.25
CA GLU A 37 14.25 -12.93 -10.11
C GLU A 37 12.98 -12.41 -9.43
N PRO A 38 12.86 -12.54 -8.10
CA PRO A 38 11.70 -12.02 -7.41
C PRO A 38 11.65 -10.50 -7.64
N LEU A 39 10.52 -10.00 -8.14
CA LEU A 39 10.28 -8.58 -8.43
C LEU A 39 10.57 -7.66 -7.23
N VAL A 40 10.53 -8.22 -6.03
CA VAL A 40 10.95 -7.61 -4.76
C VAL A 40 11.52 -8.74 -3.91
N GLU A 41 12.69 -8.57 -3.27
CA GLU A 41 13.11 -9.46 -2.20
C GLU A 41 11.94 -9.61 -1.22
N GLN A 42 11.46 -10.84 -1.00
CA GLN A 42 10.58 -11.15 0.12
C GLN A 42 11.38 -10.98 1.41
N THR A 43 11.68 -9.74 1.76
CA THR A 43 12.01 -9.34 3.11
C THR A 43 10.81 -9.75 3.95
N ALA A 44 11.04 -10.60 4.95
CA ALA A 44 10.06 -10.91 5.97
C ALA A 44 9.32 -9.60 6.31
N ARG A 45 7.99 -9.56 6.16
CA ARG A 45 7.19 -8.34 6.38
C ARG A 45 7.49 -7.84 7.78
N VAL A 46 8.41 -6.88 7.90
CA VAL A 46 8.65 -6.19 9.15
C VAL A 46 7.35 -5.46 9.44
N LEU A 47 6.61 -5.96 10.42
CA LEU A 47 5.36 -5.32 10.82
C LEU A 47 5.70 -3.90 11.26
N PRO A 48 5.09 -2.87 10.66
CA PRO A 48 5.35 -1.51 11.06
C PRO A 48 4.99 -1.33 12.54
N GLU A 49 5.92 -0.78 13.32
CA GLU A 49 5.65 -0.37 14.71
C GLU A 49 4.44 0.59 14.78
N PRO A 50 3.61 0.54 15.82
CA PRO A 50 2.50 1.47 15.96
C PRO A 50 2.94 2.94 16.08
N PRO A 51 2.15 3.90 15.58
CA PRO A 51 2.24 5.29 16.03
C PRO A 51 2.00 5.39 17.55
N ALA A 52 2.57 6.43 18.17
CA ALA A 52 2.45 6.63 19.61
C ALA A 52 0.98 6.61 20.09
N GLY A 53 0.70 5.80 21.12
CA GLY A 53 -0.64 5.68 21.71
C GLY A 53 -1.60 4.77 20.95
N LEU A 54 -1.12 4.05 19.92
CA LEU A 54 -1.84 2.95 19.29
C LEU A 54 -1.18 1.60 19.64
N PRO A 55 -1.96 0.54 19.85
CA PRO A 55 -1.40 -0.78 20.11
C PRO A 55 -0.88 -1.42 18.82
N ALA A 56 0.20 -2.21 18.89
CA ALA A 56 0.72 -2.96 17.75
C ALA A 56 -0.25 -4.06 17.28
N GLU A 57 -1.03 -4.59 18.22
CA GLU A 57 -1.99 -5.66 18.02
C GLU A 57 -3.34 -5.28 18.65
N ILE A 58 -4.42 -5.66 17.97
CA ILE A 58 -5.79 -5.49 18.40
C ILE A 58 -6.44 -6.87 18.45
N SER A 59 -7.00 -7.22 19.60
CA SER A 59 -7.73 -8.48 19.78
C SER A 59 -9.20 -8.21 20.08
N GLY A 60 -10.08 -9.04 19.52
CA GLY A 60 -11.51 -9.07 19.88
C GLY A 60 -12.47 -8.49 18.85
N VAL A 61 -12.00 -7.88 17.76
CA VAL A 61 -12.90 -7.54 16.63
C VAL A 61 -13.30 -8.83 15.94
N ALA A 62 -14.58 -9.21 16.05
CA ALA A 62 -15.12 -10.48 15.59
C ALA A 62 -14.35 -11.72 16.13
N GLY A 63 -13.76 -11.63 17.33
CA GLY A 63 -12.96 -12.71 17.93
C GLY A 63 -11.61 -12.96 17.26
N ARG A 64 -11.15 -12.04 16.40
CA ARG A 64 -9.89 -12.16 15.63
C ARG A 64 -8.79 -11.28 16.21
N THR A 65 -7.56 -11.59 15.81
CA THR A 65 -6.35 -10.83 16.10
C THR A 65 -5.92 -10.02 14.89
N TRP A 66 -5.56 -8.77 15.11
CA TRP A 66 -5.29 -7.79 14.08
C TRP A 66 -3.97 -7.09 14.33
N VAL A 67 -3.12 -6.98 13.32
CA VAL A 67 -1.80 -6.34 13.41
C VAL A 67 -1.69 -5.19 12.43
N ILE A 68 -0.84 -4.22 12.76
CA ILE A 68 -0.63 -3.06 11.89
C ILE A 68 -0.05 -3.51 10.55
N ALA A 69 -0.70 -3.08 9.47
CA ALA A 69 -0.29 -3.35 8.11
C ALA A 69 0.23 -2.10 7.39
N ALA A 70 -0.37 -0.93 7.66
CA ALA A 70 0.06 0.33 7.07
C ALA A 70 -0.16 1.50 8.01
N ARG A 71 0.77 2.46 7.97
CA ARG A 71 0.68 3.73 8.70
C ARG A 71 0.11 4.82 7.80
N ASP A 72 -0.62 5.76 8.40
CA ASP A 72 -1.01 7.04 7.79
C ASP A 72 -1.86 6.97 6.49
N GLN A 73 -2.89 6.12 6.49
CA GLN A 73 -3.92 6.09 5.44
C GLN A 73 -4.80 7.35 5.52
N ARG A 74 -4.81 8.17 4.47
CA ARG A 74 -5.77 9.28 4.33
C ARG A 74 -7.03 8.77 3.65
N LEU A 75 -8.14 8.76 4.39
CA LEU A 75 -9.44 8.31 3.90
C LEU A 75 -10.48 9.39 4.15
N PRO A 76 -11.36 9.67 3.17
CA PRO A 76 -12.49 10.55 3.40
C PRO A 76 -13.45 9.90 4.40
N ALA A 77 -14.03 10.68 5.31
CA ALA A 77 -14.98 10.17 6.30
C ALA A 77 -16.18 9.47 5.66
N SER A 78 -16.60 9.89 4.46
CA SER A 78 -17.67 9.26 3.69
C SER A 78 -17.37 7.83 3.23
N ALA A 79 -16.09 7.44 3.18
CA ALA A 79 -15.69 6.07 2.84
C ALA A 79 -15.69 5.14 4.05
N LEU A 80 -15.86 5.66 5.27
CA LEU A 80 -15.75 4.91 6.51
C LEU A 80 -17.08 4.80 7.24
N ARG A 81 -17.32 3.63 7.83
CA ARG A 81 -18.40 3.42 8.80
C ARG A 81 -17.86 2.77 10.06
N PRO A 82 -18.43 3.03 11.25
CA PRO A 82 -18.05 2.32 12.46
C PRO A 82 -18.21 0.81 12.26
N ALA A 83 -17.23 0.05 12.74
CA ALA A 83 -17.30 -1.41 12.80
C ALA A 83 -18.26 -1.90 13.90
N GLY A 84 -18.84 -0.99 14.69
CA GLY A 84 -19.68 -1.28 15.85
C GLY A 84 -18.91 -1.74 17.08
N LEU A 85 -17.58 -1.65 17.06
CA LEU A 85 -16.68 -2.18 18.07
C LEU A 85 -15.63 -1.13 18.45
N ALA A 86 -15.38 -1.01 19.75
CA ALA A 86 -14.29 -0.21 20.29
C ALA A 86 -13.19 -1.12 20.85
N VAL A 87 -11.94 -0.91 20.45
CA VAL A 87 -10.78 -1.66 20.95
C VAL A 87 -9.80 -0.70 21.59
N ALA A 88 -9.30 -1.07 22.78
CA ALA A 88 -8.42 -0.22 23.57
C ALA A 88 -9.01 1.19 23.80
N GLY A 89 -10.34 1.27 23.98
CA GLY A 89 -11.07 2.53 24.20
C GLY A 89 -11.21 3.42 22.97
N ARG A 90 -10.87 2.93 21.77
CA ARG A 90 -10.96 3.67 20.51
C ARG A 90 -11.99 3.06 19.57
N GLU A 91 -12.74 3.91 18.88
CA GLU A 91 -13.64 3.48 17.81
C GLU A 91 -12.85 2.95 16.62
N VAL A 92 -13.31 1.83 16.06
CA VAL A 92 -12.71 1.17 14.90
C VAL A 92 -13.66 1.33 13.71
N TYR A 93 -13.09 1.58 12.53
CA TYR A 93 -13.82 1.77 11.29
C TYR A 93 -13.50 0.69 10.27
N VAL A 94 -14.43 0.49 9.35
CA VAL A 94 -14.28 -0.33 8.14
C VAL A 94 -14.70 0.52 6.93
N LEU A 95 -14.40 0.05 5.72
CA LEU A 95 -14.94 0.73 4.54
C LEU A 95 -16.46 0.55 4.49
N THR A 96 -17.14 1.55 3.98
CA THR A 96 -18.62 1.55 3.89
C THR A 96 -19.17 0.36 3.11
N TRP A 97 -18.43 -0.12 2.12
CA TRP A 97 -18.77 -1.27 1.27
C TRP A 97 -18.23 -2.62 1.78
N ASP A 98 -17.46 -2.65 2.88
CA ASP A 98 -16.96 -3.91 3.43
C ASP A 98 -18.10 -4.62 4.19
N GLU A 99 -18.22 -5.94 3.99
CA GLU A 99 -19.12 -6.81 4.75
C GLU A 99 -18.33 -7.74 5.69
N PRO A 100 -18.92 -8.19 6.81
CA PRO A 100 -18.31 -9.25 7.60
C PRO A 100 -18.18 -10.56 6.81
N PRO A 101 -17.08 -11.33 6.96
CA PRO A 101 -15.92 -11.05 7.81
C PRO A 101 -15.00 -9.98 7.20
N TYR A 102 -14.64 -8.99 8.02
CA TYR A 102 -13.78 -7.90 7.56
C TYR A 102 -12.35 -8.41 7.28
N GLU A 103 -11.71 -7.85 6.25
CA GLU A 103 -10.30 -8.15 5.93
C GLU A 103 -9.33 -7.14 6.54
N ARG A 104 -9.84 -5.95 6.85
CA ARG A 104 -9.07 -4.80 7.32
C ARG A 104 -9.88 -3.95 8.29
N LEU A 105 -9.18 -3.26 9.16
CA LEU A 105 -9.74 -2.30 10.10
C LEU A 105 -8.95 -1.00 10.03
N PHE A 106 -9.63 0.10 10.30
CA PHE A 106 -9.05 1.44 10.33
C PHE A 106 -9.22 2.05 11.71
N VAL A 107 -8.10 2.40 12.35
CA VAL A 107 -8.12 3.05 13.66
C VAL A 107 -7.61 4.49 13.49
N PRO A 108 -8.33 5.50 14.00
CA PRO A 108 -7.91 6.89 13.84
C PRO A 108 -6.61 7.15 14.61
N SER A 109 -5.61 7.73 13.93
CA SER A 109 -4.38 8.23 14.57
C SER A 109 -4.44 9.74 14.81
N ARG A 110 -4.94 10.48 13.82
CA ARG A 110 -5.14 11.94 13.82
C ARG A 110 -6.31 12.29 12.88
N PRO A 111 -6.85 13.53 12.91
CA PRO A 111 -8.00 13.88 12.07
C PRO A 111 -7.77 13.57 10.58
N GLY A 112 -8.64 12.73 10.00
CA GLY A 112 -8.59 12.31 8.59
C GLY A 112 -7.47 11.31 8.24
N VAL A 113 -6.78 10.76 9.24
CA VAL A 113 -5.69 9.79 9.04
C VAL A 113 -5.90 8.58 9.93
N TYR A 114 -5.73 7.41 9.32
CA TYR A 114 -6.04 6.13 9.91
C TYR A 114 -4.82 5.19 9.82
N VAL A 115 -4.72 4.28 10.77
CA VAL A 115 -3.81 3.14 10.72
C VAL A 115 -4.60 1.93 10.27
N GLU A 116 -4.09 1.24 9.26
CA GLU A 116 -4.68 0.01 8.76
C GLU A 116 -4.16 -1.16 9.59
N TYR A 117 -5.09 -1.93 10.13
CA TYR A 117 -4.84 -3.23 10.73
C TYR A 117 -5.37 -4.32 9.81
N ARG A 118 -4.65 -5.43 9.73
CA ARG A 118 -5.07 -6.64 9.01
C ARG A 118 -5.12 -7.81 9.97
N GLU A 119 -5.98 -8.76 9.65
CA GLU A 119 -6.06 -10.00 10.40
C GLU A 119 -4.71 -10.73 10.33
N LEU A 120 -4.24 -11.14 11.51
CA LEU A 120 -3.11 -12.03 11.63
C LEU A 120 -3.61 -13.45 11.40
N TRP A 121 -3.48 -13.94 10.16
CA TRP A 121 -3.72 -15.34 9.84
C TRP A 121 -2.63 -16.18 10.50
N GLN A 122 -3.00 -16.99 11.49
CA GLN A 122 -2.13 -18.01 12.10
C GLN A 122 -2.19 -19.31 11.31
#